data_AF-A0A4U0WH22-F1
#
_entry.id   AF-A0A4U0WH22-F1
#
_cell.length_a   1.000
_cell.length_b   1.000
_cell.length_c   1.000
_cell.angle_alpha   90.00
_cell.angle_beta   90.00
_cell.angle_gamma   90.00
#
_symmetry.space_group_name_H-M   'P 1'
#
loop_
_entity.id
_entity.type
_entity.pdbx_description
1 polymer ?
#
loop_
_entity_poly.entity_id
_entity_poly.type
_entity_poly.pdbx_seq_one_letter_code
_entity_poly.pdbx_strand_id
1 'polypeptide(L)'
;MNTAEVVDHAVQPVGNINVHGLPLQQPDVPPLTEKENVFNTIPSDSKSLSSGEGRNLDEKHGVYVGETDEVDTQVHSETDPFVPFNDLPDEPKRIITVRAVLMGLICGALVNASNIYLGLKTGWTFSANLFGAILGFAIIKFFSKAFAENFPILGGSFGPRENNIIQTAATASGGLSSVFISAIPALYQLKLLDTPKTDFWRLVSFTAVGGYFGFFFATPLRKFFIIYVARELHLIFPSASATAMTIRSMHLAVGGEAIAKMKMRALSIAFGLAFLLRVCSQYAIGILWDWHIFTWFFIWGHYNNAALAVENWGWMIEWTPAFIGVGMLVGLNTAISFFGGSVLAWGIIGPALVHNNVAFGSQLAPHDPHWSGLVSFASLGTKATKKDTPSPRYWLLWPGVLCMIAVSFTELALQYKVIFFVFRAVFRGSCKGLAALYKAAGKHNKKLEEMGRQENSDMVEDSAAADELVKVWMWAPGLIVVIICVCVVMGVQYQMPIGMSLLSVFLAFFFSFLAIQCSGVTDITPLTAASKASQIVLGGATKGSHWPVDHAQRLNLLGGAIASIGAN
;
A
#
# COMPACT_ATOMS: atom_id res chain seq x y z
N MET A 1 -20.28 10.97 37.37
CA MET A 1 -21.04 10.27 38.41
C MET A 1 -22.39 9.92 37.81
N ASN A 2 -22.87 8.69 37.63
CA ASN A 2 -22.46 7.30 37.83
C ASN A 2 -23.38 6.49 36.89
N THR A 3 -22.88 5.72 35.91
CA THR A 3 -22.68 4.24 35.91
C THR A 3 -23.92 3.38 36.19
N ALA A 4 -24.25 2.50 35.24
CA ALA A 4 -24.91 1.19 35.43
C ALA A 4 -24.51 0.33 34.20
N GLU A 5 -23.47 -0.49 34.27
CA GLU A 5 -23.34 -1.88 34.79
C GLU A 5 -23.90 -2.98 33.87
N VAL A 6 -22.99 -3.88 33.51
CA VAL A 6 -23.11 -5.08 32.68
C VAL A 6 -23.15 -6.29 33.61
N VAL A 7 -24.01 -7.27 33.34
CA VAL A 7 -24.18 -8.51 34.13
C VAL A 7 -23.43 -9.66 33.45
N ASP A 8 -22.46 -10.24 34.17
CA ASP A 8 -21.84 -11.54 33.89
C ASP A 8 -22.57 -12.66 34.66
N HIS A 9 -22.67 -13.86 34.06
CA HIS A 9 -23.04 -15.08 34.77
C HIS A 9 -21.95 -16.15 34.65
N ALA A 10 -21.51 -16.66 35.80
CA ALA A 10 -20.61 -17.79 35.97
C ALA A 10 -21.38 -19.06 36.38
N VAL A 11 -20.93 -20.24 35.95
CA VAL A 11 -21.33 -21.55 36.48
C VAL A 11 -20.09 -22.40 36.77
N GLN A 12 -20.05 -23.01 37.96
CA GLN A 12 -18.92 -23.71 38.59
C GLN A 12 -18.81 -25.22 38.23
N PRO A 13 -17.66 -25.88 38.53
CA PRO A 13 -17.32 -27.25 38.11
C PRO A 13 -17.42 -28.29 39.24
N VAL A 14 -17.46 -29.60 38.91
CA VAL A 14 -17.19 -30.71 39.87
C VAL A 14 -16.65 -31.96 39.17
N GLY A 15 -15.56 -32.56 39.70
CA GLY A 15 -15.33 -34.02 39.68
C GLY A 15 -13.90 -34.53 39.40
N ASN A 16 -13.12 -34.79 40.45
CA ASN A 16 -11.82 -35.51 40.44
C ASN A 16 -11.98 -37.03 40.20
N ILE A 17 -10.92 -37.73 39.73
CA ILE A 17 -10.36 -39.01 40.29
C ILE A 17 -9.01 -39.42 39.60
N ASN A 18 -7.94 -39.42 40.40
CA ASN A 18 -6.75 -40.28 40.57
C ASN A 18 -5.93 -41.02 39.46
N VAL A 19 -4.65 -40.59 39.36
CA VAL A 19 -3.29 -41.24 39.44
C VAL A 19 -2.81 -42.36 38.47
N HIS A 20 -1.67 -42.11 37.78
CA HIS A 20 -0.33 -42.80 37.84
C HIS A 20 0.41 -42.93 36.47
N GLY A 21 1.72 -42.58 36.42
CA GLY A 21 2.73 -43.27 35.58
C GLY A 21 3.59 -42.44 34.60
N LEU A 22 4.86 -42.18 34.99
CA LEU A 22 6.04 -41.59 34.30
C LEU A 22 6.66 -42.48 33.17
N PRO A 23 7.83 -42.16 32.52
CA PRO A 23 8.47 -40.89 32.08
C PRO A 23 9.13 -40.97 30.65
N LEU A 24 9.75 -39.87 30.17
CA LEU A 24 11.14 -39.76 29.60
C LEU A 24 11.30 -38.45 28.77
N GLN A 25 11.91 -37.40 29.34
CA GLN A 25 13.33 -36.95 29.23
C GLN A 25 13.68 -36.07 28.00
N GLN A 26 13.77 -34.75 28.23
CA GLN A 26 14.53 -33.77 27.45
C GLN A 26 15.81 -33.38 28.22
N PRO A 27 16.94 -33.05 27.54
CA PRO A 27 18.17 -32.66 28.21
C PRO A 27 18.23 -31.15 28.57
N ASP A 28 18.84 -30.90 29.73
CA ASP A 28 19.04 -29.66 30.47
C ASP A 28 19.71 -28.50 29.70
N VAL A 29 19.15 -27.29 29.84
CA VAL A 29 19.90 -26.02 29.77
C VAL A 29 19.44 -25.11 30.93
N PRO A 30 20.34 -24.59 31.78
CA PRO A 30 19.97 -23.85 33.00
C PRO A 30 19.47 -22.41 32.71
N PRO A 31 18.51 -21.87 33.48
CA PRO A 31 17.89 -20.58 33.21
C PRO A 31 18.59 -19.44 33.96
N LEU A 32 18.85 -18.31 33.28
CA LEU A 32 19.12 -17.04 33.97
C LEU A 32 18.38 -15.88 33.30
N THR A 33 17.34 -15.45 34.03
CA THR A 33 16.89 -14.07 34.25
C THR A 33 16.44 -13.22 33.07
N GLU A 34 15.14 -13.27 32.76
CA GLU A 34 14.37 -12.07 32.42
C GLU A 34 13.07 -12.06 33.24
N LYS A 35 12.75 -10.88 33.80
CA LYS A 35 11.63 -10.63 34.70
C LYS A 35 10.33 -10.46 33.89
N GLU A 36 9.34 -11.25 34.28
CA GLU A 36 7.88 -11.04 34.24
C GLU A 36 7.33 -10.03 33.22
N ASN A 37 6.78 -10.55 32.12
CA ASN A 37 5.68 -9.91 31.41
C ASN A 37 4.38 -10.69 31.65
N VAL A 38 3.37 -9.95 32.09
CA VAL A 38 2.09 -10.41 32.63
C VAL A 38 1.13 -10.72 31.47
N PHE A 39 0.95 -11.99 31.13
CA PHE A 39 -0.30 -12.53 30.58
C PHE A 39 -0.36 -14.03 30.90
N ASN A 40 -1.36 -14.42 31.69
CA ASN A 40 -1.63 -15.82 32.08
C ASN A 40 -1.77 -16.73 30.85
N THR A 41 -0.88 -17.71 30.73
CA THR A 41 -1.05 -18.89 29.87
C THR A 41 -1.27 -20.12 30.73
N ILE A 42 -2.42 -20.79 30.59
CA ILE A 42 -2.63 -22.16 31.07
C ILE A 42 -2.01 -23.10 30.02
N PRO A 43 -1.17 -24.08 30.38
CA PRO A 43 -0.57 -25.00 29.42
C PRO A 43 -1.55 -26.13 29.09
N SER A 44 -1.72 -26.45 27.80
CA SER A 44 -2.38 -27.66 27.32
C SER A 44 -1.38 -28.51 26.55
N ASP A 45 -1.17 -29.75 27.00
CA ASP A 45 -0.36 -30.75 26.30
C ASP A 45 -1.24 -31.79 25.58
N SER A 46 -0.72 -32.14 24.40
CA SER A 46 -1.03 -33.21 23.43
C SER A 46 -1.43 -34.60 24.01
N LYS A 47 -2.05 -35.59 23.32
CA LYS A 47 -2.54 -35.86 21.96
C LYS A 47 -3.23 -37.26 21.95
N SER A 48 -4.21 -37.48 21.07
CA SER A 48 -4.57 -38.76 20.37
C SER A 48 -5.09 -39.97 21.21
N LEU A 49 -5.94 -40.91 20.75
CA LEU A 49 -6.35 -41.40 19.43
C LEU A 49 -7.64 -42.30 19.55
N SER A 50 -8.43 -42.36 18.46
CA SER A 50 -9.18 -43.50 17.88
C SER A 50 -10.34 -44.28 18.57
N SER A 51 -11.40 -44.39 17.76
CA SER A 51 -12.25 -45.56 17.43
C SER A 51 -13.50 -45.88 18.26
N GLY A 52 -14.64 -46.01 17.55
CA GLY A 52 -15.91 -46.55 18.03
C GLY A 52 -16.97 -46.53 16.92
N GLU A 53 -17.54 -47.69 16.63
CA GLU A 53 -18.31 -48.06 15.44
C GLU A 53 -19.76 -47.54 15.37
N GLY A 54 -20.29 -47.50 14.13
CA GLY A 54 -21.63 -48.03 13.82
C GLY A 54 -22.77 -47.03 13.59
N ARG A 55 -23.25 -46.95 12.33
CA ARG A 55 -24.60 -47.39 11.88
C ARG A 55 -25.03 -46.66 10.60
N ASN A 56 -25.49 -47.46 9.63
CA ASN A 56 -26.24 -47.06 8.45
C ASN A 56 -27.54 -46.36 8.84
N LEU A 57 -27.92 -45.30 8.13
CA LEU A 57 -29.30 -44.99 7.76
C LEU A 57 -29.30 -44.19 6.45
N ASP A 58 -29.91 -44.78 5.42
CA ASP A 58 -30.38 -44.10 4.22
C ASP A 58 -31.46 -43.08 4.60
N GLU A 59 -31.41 -41.86 4.04
CA GLU A 59 -32.62 -41.16 3.60
C GLU A 59 -32.29 -39.97 2.69
N LYS A 60 -32.99 -39.92 1.54
CA LYS A 60 -33.21 -38.72 0.73
C LYS A 60 -33.79 -37.62 1.64
N HIS A 61 -33.44 -36.34 1.42
CA HIS A 61 -34.38 -35.21 1.30
C HIS A 61 -33.65 -33.86 1.07
N GLY A 62 -34.21 -33.06 0.17
CA GLY A 62 -34.37 -31.59 0.33
C GLY A 62 -33.13 -30.71 0.41
N VAL A 63 -32.82 -30.03 -0.68
CA VAL A 63 -32.02 -28.79 -0.63
C VAL A 63 -32.86 -27.72 0.07
N TYR A 64 -32.66 -27.56 1.37
CA TYR A 64 -33.09 -26.39 2.13
C TYR A 64 -31.87 -25.55 2.47
N VAL A 65 -31.98 -24.29 2.04
CA VAL A 65 -31.07 -23.18 2.32
C VAL A 65 -31.34 -22.73 3.75
N GLY A 66 -30.36 -22.96 4.63
CA GLY A 66 -30.31 -22.45 5.99
C GLY A 66 -28.85 -22.18 6.30
N GLU A 67 -28.60 -21.02 6.93
CA GLU A 67 -27.34 -20.49 7.47
C GLU A 67 -26.05 -21.16 7.03
N THR A 68 -25.19 -20.38 6.37
CA THR A 68 -23.75 -20.60 6.41
C THR A 68 -23.34 -20.66 7.88
N ASP A 69 -23.37 -21.87 8.44
CA ASP A 69 -22.44 -22.27 9.49
C ASP A 69 -21.08 -21.90 8.92
N GLU A 70 -20.52 -20.84 9.49
CA GLU A 70 -19.10 -20.57 9.43
C GLU A 70 -18.43 -21.91 9.70
N VAL A 71 -17.85 -22.48 8.65
CA VAL A 71 -16.96 -23.63 8.81
C VAL A 71 -15.91 -23.14 9.77
N ASP A 72 -16.06 -23.60 11.00
CA ASP A 72 -15.22 -23.34 12.13
C ASP A 72 -13.78 -23.43 11.62
N THR A 73 -13.16 -22.26 11.48
CA THR A 73 -11.79 -22.12 10.99
C THR A 73 -10.86 -22.45 12.15
N GLN A 74 -11.12 -23.58 12.81
CA GLN A 74 -10.37 -24.11 13.94
C GLN A 74 -9.39 -25.17 13.44
N VAL A 75 -8.44 -24.76 12.60
CA VAL A 75 -7.02 -25.15 12.68
C VAL A 75 -6.21 -24.07 11.92
N HIS A 76 -6.15 -22.84 12.43
CA HIS A 76 -4.93 -22.07 12.21
C HIS A 76 -3.87 -22.67 13.14
N SER A 77 -3.22 -23.76 12.72
CA SER A 77 -1.84 -23.95 13.16
C SER A 77 -1.14 -22.67 12.76
N GLU A 78 -0.56 -21.94 13.72
CA GLU A 78 0.36 -20.83 13.46
C GLU A 78 1.38 -21.31 12.43
N THR A 79 1.08 -21.03 11.15
CA THR A 79 1.99 -21.34 10.05
C THR A 79 2.92 -20.16 10.06
N ASP A 80 4.17 -20.42 10.43
CA ASP A 80 5.22 -19.40 10.42
C ASP A 80 5.14 -18.67 9.06
N PRO A 81 4.85 -17.34 9.06
CA PRO A 81 4.66 -16.59 7.83
C PRO A 81 5.93 -16.55 6.95
N PHE A 82 7.07 -16.95 7.51
CA PHE A 82 8.35 -17.03 6.80
C PHE A 82 8.59 -18.40 6.17
N VAL A 83 7.69 -19.38 6.34
CA VAL A 83 7.85 -20.73 5.78
C VAL A 83 7.02 -20.88 4.49
N PRO A 84 7.58 -21.42 3.40
CA PRO A 84 6.85 -21.66 2.15
C PRO A 84 5.69 -22.65 2.30
N PHE A 85 4.67 -22.51 1.45
CA PHE A 85 3.55 -23.45 1.42
C PHE A 85 3.97 -24.82 0.84
N ASN A 86 3.72 -25.88 1.60
CA ASN A 86 4.06 -27.26 1.23
C ASN A 86 2.92 -28.01 0.52
N ASP A 87 1.74 -27.40 0.40
CA ASP A 87 0.51 -28.01 -0.10
C ASP A 87 0.08 -27.51 -1.49
N LEU A 88 0.99 -26.84 -2.20
CA LEU A 88 0.73 -26.36 -3.56
C LEU A 88 0.84 -27.50 -4.59
N PRO A 89 -0.02 -27.52 -5.62
CA PRO A 89 0.06 -28.51 -6.69
C PRO A 89 1.36 -28.38 -7.51
N ASP A 90 1.84 -29.49 -8.06
CA ASP A 90 3.00 -29.50 -8.97
C ASP A 90 2.71 -28.69 -10.25
N GLU A 91 3.66 -27.84 -10.63
CA GLU A 91 3.56 -26.95 -11.78
C GLU A 91 4.64 -27.26 -12.85
N PRO A 92 4.38 -26.92 -14.12
CA PRO A 92 5.40 -27.03 -15.17
C PRO A 92 6.59 -26.09 -14.90
N LYS A 93 7.81 -26.53 -15.27
CA LYS A 93 9.06 -25.77 -15.08
C LYS A 93 9.04 -24.36 -15.70
N ARG A 94 8.21 -24.09 -16.70
CA ARG A 94 8.07 -22.76 -17.32
C ARG A 94 6.86 -22.03 -16.73
N ILE A 95 7.13 -21.26 -15.68
CA ILE A 95 6.11 -20.55 -14.90
C ILE A 95 5.71 -19.22 -15.58
N ILE A 96 6.64 -18.57 -16.31
CA ILE A 96 6.38 -17.31 -17.00
C ILE A 96 5.67 -17.56 -18.33
N THR A 97 4.41 -17.09 -18.42
CA THR A 97 3.59 -17.15 -19.64
C THR A 97 3.27 -15.74 -20.16
N VAL A 98 3.07 -15.62 -21.47
CA VAL A 98 2.70 -14.33 -22.10
C VAL A 98 1.33 -13.88 -21.62
N ARG A 99 0.37 -14.80 -21.47
CA ARG A 99 -0.97 -14.48 -20.93
C ARG A 99 -0.90 -13.92 -19.51
N ALA A 100 -0.04 -14.44 -18.63
CA ALA A 100 0.05 -13.95 -17.27
C ALA A 100 0.56 -12.51 -17.23
N VAL A 101 1.59 -12.21 -18.03
CA VAL A 101 2.14 -10.85 -18.15
C VAL A 101 1.12 -9.89 -18.75
N LEU A 102 0.47 -10.26 -19.86
CA LEU A 102 -0.55 -9.42 -20.51
C LEU A 102 -1.74 -9.14 -19.58
N MET A 103 -2.22 -10.17 -18.89
CA MET A 103 -3.32 -10.05 -17.95
C MET A 103 -2.95 -9.14 -16.77
N GLY A 104 -1.73 -9.30 -16.24
CA GLY A 104 -1.19 -8.42 -15.20
C GLY A 104 -1.09 -6.97 -15.66
N LEU A 105 -0.59 -6.72 -16.88
CA LEU A 105 -0.50 -5.38 -17.45
C LEU A 105 -1.88 -4.72 -17.63
N ILE A 106 -2.89 -5.46 -18.08
CA ILE A 106 -4.26 -4.94 -18.25
C ILE A 106 -4.86 -4.58 -16.87
N CYS A 107 -4.75 -5.49 -15.89
CA CYS A 107 -5.20 -5.23 -14.52
C CYS A 107 -4.48 -4.03 -13.91
N GLY A 108 -3.15 -3.97 -14.05
CA GLY A 108 -2.33 -2.90 -13.53
C GLY A 108 -2.64 -1.55 -14.19
N ALA A 109 -2.87 -1.52 -15.50
CA ALA A 109 -3.27 -0.30 -16.20
C ALA A 109 -4.64 0.22 -15.72
N LEU A 110 -5.61 -0.68 -15.51
CA LEU A 110 -6.92 -0.33 -14.96
C LEU A 110 -6.82 0.23 -13.54
N VAL A 111 -6.03 -0.43 -12.68
CA VAL A 111 -5.79 0.04 -11.31
C VAL A 111 -5.03 1.37 -11.31
N ASN A 112 -4.04 1.55 -12.19
CA ASN A 112 -3.30 2.80 -12.31
C ASN A 112 -4.21 3.96 -12.73
N ALA A 113 -5.10 3.75 -13.70
CA ALA A 113 -6.09 4.76 -14.11
C ALA A 113 -7.03 5.14 -12.96
N SER A 114 -7.49 4.15 -12.19
CA SER A 114 -8.29 4.37 -10.99
C SER A 114 -7.51 5.13 -9.91
N ASN A 115 -6.25 4.74 -9.66
CA ASN A 115 -5.37 5.34 -8.67
C ASN A 115 -5.02 6.79 -9.00
N ILE A 116 -4.87 7.17 -10.28
CA ILE A 116 -4.67 8.58 -10.65
C ILE A 116 -5.93 9.40 -10.31
N TYR A 117 -7.12 8.91 -10.65
CA TYR A 117 -8.37 9.61 -10.34
C TYR A 117 -8.62 9.70 -8.83
N LEU A 118 -8.59 8.57 -8.13
CA LEU A 118 -8.80 8.52 -6.69
C LEU A 118 -7.69 9.26 -5.96
N GLY A 119 -6.44 9.06 -6.35
CA GLY A 119 -5.31 9.75 -5.74
C GLY A 119 -5.39 11.26 -5.86
N LEU A 120 -5.79 11.81 -7.02
CA LEU A 120 -5.99 13.26 -7.18
C LEU A 120 -7.13 13.78 -6.31
N LYS A 121 -8.11 12.93 -5.99
CA LYS A 121 -9.27 13.29 -5.16
C LYS A 121 -9.00 13.13 -3.65
N THR A 122 -8.29 12.08 -3.25
CA THR A 122 -8.15 11.65 -1.86
C THR A 122 -6.75 11.85 -1.29
N GLY A 123 -5.74 11.93 -2.16
CA GLY A 123 -4.32 11.99 -1.80
C GLY A 123 -3.67 10.62 -1.53
N TRP A 124 -4.37 9.50 -1.74
CA TRP A 124 -3.83 8.14 -1.53
C TRP A 124 -4.19 7.17 -2.66
N THR A 125 -3.46 6.05 -2.74
CA THR A 125 -3.61 5.02 -3.78
C THR A 125 -3.80 3.64 -3.18
N PHE A 126 -4.35 2.70 -3.96
CA PHE A 126 -4.56 1.32 -3.54
C PHE A 126 -3.63 0.37 -4.27
N SER A 127 -3.21 -0.68 -3.57
CA SER A 127 -2.41 -1.76 -4.15
C SER A 127 -3.25 -2.60 -5.12
N ALA A 128 -2.62 -3.06 -6.22
CA ALA A 128 -3.26 -3.95 -7.18
C ALA A 128 -3.18 -5.44 -6.77
N ASN A 129 -2.61 -5.78 -5.61
CA ASN A 129 -2.28 -7.16 -5.23
C ASN A 129 -3.49 -8.12 -5.34
N LEU A 130 -4.53 -7.86 -4.54
CA LEU A 130 -5.69 -8.74 -4.45
C LEU A 130 -6.53 -8.70 -5.75
N PHE A 131 -6.64 -7.51 -6.35
CA PHE A 131 -7.37 -7.32 -7.61
C PHE A 131 -6.73 -8.14 -8.74
N GLY A 132 -5.41 -8.05 -8.90
CA GLY A 132 -4.65 -8.81 -9.88
C GLY A 132 -4.75 -10.32 -9.65
N ALA A 133 -4.68 -10.78 -8.40
CA ALA A 133 -4.78 -12.19 -8.06
C ALA A 133 -6.17 -12.80 -8.34
N ILE A 134 -7.26 -12.11 -7.96
CA ILE A 134 -8.63 -12.61 -8.13
C ILE A 134 -9.07 -12.51 -9.60
N LEU A 135 -8.86 -11.36 -10.23
CA LEU A 135 -9.27 -11.14 -11.62
C LEU A 135 -8.38 -11.94 -12.59
N GLY A 136 -7.09 -12.05 -12.28
CA GLY A 136 -6.14 -12.91 -12.99
C GLY A 136 -6.59 -14.38 -12.99
N PHE A 137 -6.93 -14.90 -11.81
CA PHE A 137 -7.50 -16.25 -11.68
C PHE A 137 -8.77 -16.39 -12.51
N ALA A 138 -9.72 -15.46 -12.35
CA ALA A 138 -11.02 -15.51 -13.00
C ALA A 138 -10.92 -15.65 -14.53
N ILE A 139 -10.09 -14.82 -15.15
CA ILE A 139 -9.98 -14.72 -16.61
C ILE A 139 -9.09 -15.82 -17.17
N ILE A 140 -7.93 -16.09 -16.56
CA ILE A 140 -7.02 -17.12 -17.07
C ILE A 140 -7.59 -18.52 -16.84
N LYS A 141 -8.27 -18.77 -15.71
CA LYS A 141 -8.96 -20.05 -15.50
C LYS A 141 -10.10 -20.27 -16.50
N PHE A 142 -10.84 -19.20 -16.85
CA PHE A 142 -11.85 -19.25 -17.90
C PHE A 142 -11.22 -19.57 -19.27
N PHE A 143 -10.14 -18.87 -19.64
CA PHE A 143 -9.44 -19.12 -20.90
C PHE A 143 -8.78 -20.50 -20.96
N SER A 144 -8.22 -20.98 -19.86
CA SER A 144 -7.66 -22.33 -19.72
C SER A 144 -8.70 -23.42 -19.97
N LYS A 145 -9.97 -23.18 -19.59
CA LYS A 145 -11.10 -24.10 -19.82
C LYS A 145 -11.74 -23.94 -21.21
N ALA A 146 -11.76 -22.71 -21.74
CA ALA A 146 -12.43 -22.38 -23.00
C ALA A 146 -11.57 -22.66 -24.24
N PHE A 147 -10.25 -22.55 -24.15
CA PHE A 147 -9.32 -22.78 -25.26
C PHE A 147 -8.60 -24.13 -25.11
N ALA A 148 -8.49 -24.87 -26.22
CA ALA A 148 -7.78 -26.15 -26.25
C ALA A 148 -6.30 -26.01 -25.85
N GLU A 149 -5.73 -27.07 -25.25
CA GLU A 149 -4.32 -27.15 -24.82
C GLU A 149 -3.31 -26.80 -25.94
N ASN A 150 -3.72 -26.97 -27.20
CA ASN A 150 -2.90 -26.69 -28.39
C ASN A 150 -2.76 -25.19 -28.73
N PHE A 151 -3.39 -24.27 -27.97
CA PHE A 151 -3.19 -22.83 -28.13
C PHE A 151 -2.24 -22.31 -27.03
N PRO A 152 -0.90 -22.42 -27.19
CA PRO A 152 0.08 -22.20 -26.12
C PRO A 152 0.12 -20.77 -25.56
N ILE A 153 -0.59 -19.83 -26.21
CA ILE A 153 -0.66 -18.43 -25.79
C ILE A 153 -1.80 -18.21 -24.78
N LEU A 154 -2.93 -18.93 -24.88
CA LEU A 154 -4.12 -18.73 -24.03
C LEU A 154 -4.55 -19.98 -23.25
N GLY A 155 -4.42 -21.17 -23.83
CA GLY A 155 -4.78 -22.46 -23.22
C GLY A 155 -3.67 -23.06 -22.34
N GLY A 156 -3.95 -24.19 -21.69
CA GLY A 156 -3.00 -24.95 -20.87
C GLY A 156 -3.23 -24.81 -19.36
N SER A 157 -2.47 -25.58 -18.56
CA SER A 157 -2.58 -25.61 -17.10
C SER A 157 -2.31 -24.24 -16.49
N PHE A 158 -3.05 -23.90 -15.43
CA PHE A 158 -2.93 -22.63 -14.70
C PHE A 158 -2.73 -22.93 -13.22
N GLY A 159 -1.62 -22.44 -12.67
CA GLY A 159 -1.19 -22.75 -11.32
C GLY A 159 -0.98 -21.51 -10.42
N PRO A 160 -0.82 -21.74 -9.10
CA PRO A 160 -0.62 -20.68 -8.11
C PRO A 160 0.52 -19.69 -8.44
N ARG A 161 1.68 -20.17 -8.92
CA ARG A 161 2.83 -19.30 -9.18
C ARG A 161 2.63 -18.49 -10.46
N GLU A 162 1.93 -19.05 -11.46
CA GLU A 162 1.50 -18.27 -12.63
C GLU A 162 0.55 -17.14 -12.22
N ASN A 163 -0.40 -17.41 -11.31
CA ASN A 163 -1.28 -16.36 -10.79
C ASN A 163 -0.51 -15.29 -9.98
N ASN A 164 0.52 -15.71 -9.24
CA ASN A 164 1.40 -14.77 -8.54
C ASN A 164 2.14 -13.84 -9.53
N ILE A 165 2.51 -14.32 -10.73
CA ILE A 165 3.08 -13.48 -11.78
C ILE A 165 2.07 -12.44 -12.27
N ILE A 166 0.79 -12.82 -12.46
CA ILE A 166 -0.28 -11.87 -12.83
C ILE A 166 -0.38 -10.76 -11.79
N GLN A 167 -0.44 -11.15 -10.52
CA GLN A 167 -0.51 -10.22 -9.41
C GLN A 167 0.72 -9.29 -9.36
N THR A 168 1.93 -9.86 -9.49
CA THR A 168 3.17 -9.08 -9.45
C THR A 168 3.24 -8.08 -10.60
N ALA A 169 2.87 -8.49 -11.81
CA ALA A 169 2.81 -7.61 -12.98
C ALA A 169 1.73 -6.51 -12.82
N ALA A 170 0.57 -6.84 -12.25
CA ALA A 170 -0.48 -5.86 -11.96
C ALA A 170 -0.02 -4.82 -10.93
N THR A 171 0.64 -5.23 -9.86
CA THR A 171 1.16 -4.33 -8.83
C THR A 171 2.31 -3.47 -9.34
N ALA A 172 3.26 -4.05 -10.08
CA ALA A 172 4.36 -3.30 -10.67
C ALA A 172 3.86 -2.21 -11.63
N SER A 173 2.85 -2.51 -12.46
CA SER A 173 2.25 -1.53 -13.35
C SER A 173 1.34 -0.53 -12.61
N GLY A 174 0.63 -0.97 -11.57
CA GLY A 174 -0.32 -0.15 -10.80
C GLY A 174 0.33 0.76 -9.77
N GLY A 175 1.55 0.45 -9.32
CA GLY A 175 2.24 1.17 -8.25
C GLY A 175 2.73 2.55 -8.64
N LEU A 176 3.07 2.79 -9.91
CA LEU A 176 3.74 4.02 -10.36
C LEU A 176 2.86 5.29 -10.37
N SER A 177 1.62 5.26 -9.87
CA SER A 177 0.69 6.39 -9.88
C SER A 177 1.10 7.57 -8.98
N SER A 178 1.88 7.31 -7.92
CA SER A 178 2.13 8.27 -6.82
C SER A 178 2.68 9.63 -7.28
N VAL A 179 3.58 9.63 -8.27
CA VAL A 179 4.15 10.86 -8.82
C VAL A 179 3.16 11.64 -9.69
N PHE A 180 2.23 10.96 -10.35
CA PHE A 180 1.17 11.58 -11.14
C PHE A 180 0.07 12.23 -10.30
N ILE A 181 0.03 11.91 -9.01
CA ILE A 181 -0.89 12.50 -8.03
C ILE A 181 -0.25 13.64 -7.25
N SER A 182 1.09 13.65 -7.14
CA SER A 182 1.84 14.60 -6.31
C SER A 182 2.66 15.60 -7.13
N ALA A 183 3.83 15.20 -7.63
CA ALA A 183 4.79 16.11 -8.23
C ALA A 183 4.37 16.63 -9.61
N ILE A 184 3.78 15.78 -10.47
CA ILE A 184 3.41 16.20 -11.84
C ILE A 184 2.31 17.28 -11.85
N PRO A 185 1.19 17.13 -11.10
CA PRO A 185 0.20 18.21 -10.99
C PRO A 185 0.80 19.50 -10.41
N ALA A 186 1.72 19.40 -9.43
CA ALA A 186 2.40 20.56 -8.88
C ALA A 186 3.28 21.28 -9.92
N LEU A 187 4.00 20.54 -10.76
CA LEU A 187 4.79 21.11 -11.86
C LEU A 187 3.92 21.88 -12.85
N TYR A 188 2.73 21.37 -13.21
CA TYR A 188 1.79 22.10 -14.06
C TYR A 188 1.21 23.35 -13.37
N GLN A 189 0.82 23.24 -12.10
CA GLN A 189 0.27 24.37 -11.36
C GLN A 189 1.28 25.51 -11.15
N LEU A 190 2.57 25.16 -11.04
CA LEU A 190 3.67 26.12 -10.96
C LEU A 190 4.15 26.60 -12.34
N LYS A 191 3.51 26.17 -13.44
CA LYS A 191 3.90 26.49 -14.83
C LYS A 191 5.35 26.09 -15.16
N LEU A 192 5.82 25.00 -14.56
CA LEU A 192 7.14 24.40 -14.79
C LEU A 192 7.12 23.35 -15.91
N LEU A 193 5.91 22.95 -16.31
CA LEU A 193 5.59 22.14 -17.49
C LEU A 193 4.48 22.86 -18.29
N ASP A 194 4.36 22.53 -19.57
CA ASP A 194 3.48 23.24 -20.50
C ASP A 194 2.07 22.62 -20.48
N THR A 195 1.89 21.49 -21.15
CA THR A 195 0.62 20.77 -21.22
C THR A 195 0.85 19.26 -21.24
N PRO A 196 -0.06 18.46 -20.66
CA PRO A 196 0.05 17.00 -20.69
C PRO A 196 0.24 16.41 -22.09
N LYS A 197 -0.31 17.05 -23.13
CA LYS A 197 -0.17 16.61 -24.52
C LYS A 197 1.23 16.86 -25.07
N THR A 198 1.82 18.02 -24.81
CA THR A 198 3.17 18.38 -25.28
C THR A 198 4.25 17.65 -24.50
N ASP A 199 4.04 17.48 -23.19
CA ASP A 199 5.00 16.84 -22.29
C ASP A 199 4.85 15.32 -22.21
N PHE A 200 3.95 14.72 -22.99
CA PHE A 200 3.67 13.28 -22.97
C PHE A 200 4.96 12.44 -23.04
N TRP A 201 5.82 12.70 -24.02
CA TRP A 201 7.07 11.95 -24.16
C TRP A 201 8.07 12.24 -23.06
N ARG A 202 8.07 13.45 -22.48
CA ARG A 202 8.93 13.77 -21.34
C ARG A 202 8.53 12.95 -20.12
N LEU A 203 7.22 12.91 -19.84
CA LEU A 203 6.65 12.11 -18.76
C LEU A 203 6.89 10.62 -18.97
N VAL A 204 6.69 10.10 -20.18
CA VAL A 204 6.94 8.69 -20.50
C VAL A 204 8.40 8.32 -20.25
N SER A 205 9.37 9.10 -20.74
CA SER A 205 10.78 8.80 -20.49
C SER A 205 11.16 8.94 -19.02
N PHE A 206 10.60 9.93 -18.31
CA PHE A 206 10.84 10.12 -16.88
C PHE A 206 10.32 8.94 -16.05
N THR A 207 9.09 8.49 -16.30
CA THR A 207 8.50 7.33 -15.63
C THR A 207 9.22 6.04 -16.01
N ALA A 208 9.64 5.89 -17.27
CA ALA A 208 10.40 4.73 -17.72
C ALA A 208 11.73 4.61 -16.95
N VAL A 209 12.56 5.67 -16.91
CA VAL A 209 13.86 5.60 -16.22
C VAL A 209 13.70 5.39 -14.71
N GLY A 210 12.70 6.01 -14.09
CA GLY A 210 12.39 5.78 -12.67
C GLY A 210 11.91 4.35 -12.38
N GLY A 211 10.97 3.83 -13.19
CA GLY A 211 10.43 2.49 -13.03
C GLY A 211 11.47 1.39 -13.29
N TYR A 212 12.28 1.53 -14.34
CA TYR A 212 13.39 0.60 -14.57
C TYR A 212 14.47 0.68 -13.50
N PHE A 213 14.70 1.86 -12.91
CA PHE A 213 15.63 2.01 -11.80
C PHE A 213 15.16 1.19 -10.60
N GLY A 214 13.90 1.37 -10.20
CA GLY A 214 13.28 0.56 -9.14
C GLY A 214 13.31 -0.94 -9.45
N PHE A 215 13.00 -1.34 -10.69
CA PHE A 215 13.01 -2.74 -11.13
C PHE A 215 14.39 -3.42 -10.98
N PHE A 216 15.44 -2.84 -11.57
CA PHE A 216 16.79 -3.44 -11.48
C PHE A 216 17.30 -3.42 -10.05
N PHE A 217 16.92 -2.41 -9.27
CA PHE A 217 17.35 -2.25 -7.90
C PHE A 217 16.58 -3.13 -6.89
N ALA A 218 15.34 -3.50 -7.16
CA ALA A 218 14.56 -4.41 -6.31
C ALA A 218 15.22 -5.80 -6.17
N THR A 219 15.97 -6.24 -7.19
CA THR A 219 16.60 -7.57 -7.22
C THR A 219 17.58 -7.80 -6.06
N PRO A 220 18.62 -6.96 -5.84
CA PRO A 220 19.51 -7.13 -4.67
C PRO A 220 18.78 -6.93 -3.34
N LEU A 221 17.75 -6.08 -3.29
CA LEU A 221 16.98 -5.83 -2.07
C LEU A 221 16.12 -7.02 -1.64
N ARG A 222 15.59 -7.83 -2.58
CA ARG A 222 14.86 -9.07 -2.26
C ARG A 222 15.68 -9.95 -1.31
N LYS A 223 16.94 -10.22 -1.66
CA LYS A 223 17.80 -11.10 -0.87
C LYS A 223 18.08 -10.51 0.52
N PHE A 224 18.24 -9.20 0.59
CA PHE A 224 18.46 -8.53 1.86
C PHE A 224 17.22 -8.58 2.77
N PHE A 225 16.06 -8.14 2.27
CA PHE A 225 14.86 -7.98 3.08
C PHE A 225 14.07 -9.26 3.30
N ILE A 226 14.02 -10.19 2.34
CA ILE A 226 13.23 -11.43 2.47
C ILE A 226 14.05 -12.54 3.14
N ILE A 227 15.35 -12.64 2.85
CA ILE A 227 16.17 -13.77 3.30
C ILE A 227 16.98 -13.41 4.53
N TYR A 228 17.71 -12.29 4.51
CA TYR A 228 18.62 -11.97 5.59
C TYR A 228 17.97 -11.26 6.77
N VAL A 229 16.95 -10.44 6.54
CA VAL A 229 16.47 -9.50 7.58
C VAL A 229 14.98 -9.68 7.90
N ALA A 230 14.25 -10.52 7.16
CA ALA A 230 12.81 -10.68 7.32
C ALA A 230 12.39 -11.07 8.74
N ARG A 231 13.04 -12.07 9.34
CA ARG A 231 12.73 -12.53 10.70
C ARG A 231 13.22 -11.54 11.77
N GLU A 232 14.43 -10.99 11.61
CA GLU A 232 15.01 -9.98 12.54
C GLU A 232 14.12 -8.72 12.62
N LEU A 233 13.56 -8.27 11.49
CA LEU A 233 12.69 -7.08 11.41
C LEU A 233 11.19 -7.38 11.41
N HIS A 234 10.77 -8.65 11.56
CA HIS A 234 9.37 -9.08 11.50
C HIS A 234 8.63 -8.56 10.25
N LEU A 235 9.24 -8.72 9.07
CA LEU A 235 8.70 -8.28 7.78
C LEU A 235 7.70 -9.28 7.22
N ILE A 236 6.47 -9.23 7.72
CA ILE A 236 5.39 -10.17 7.35
C ILE A 236 4.77 -9.82 5.99
N PHE A 237 4.92 -8.56 5.52
CA PHE A 237 4.30 -8.02 4.31
C PHE A 237 2.78 -8.32 4.25
N PRO A 238 1.96 -7.66 5.09
CA PRO A 238 0.58 -8.07 5.33
C PRO A 238 -0.30 -8.24 4.08
N SER A 239 -0.33 -7.27 3.15
CA SER A 239 -1.13 -7.44 1.92
C SER A 239 -0.59 -8.53 1.01
N ALA A 240 0.74 -8.68 0.91
CA ALA A 240 1.35 -9.73 0.09
C ALA A 240 1.02 -11.12 0.65
N SER A 241 1.12 -11.28 1.97
CA SER A 241 0.76 -12.50 2.69
C SER A 241 -0.72 -12.84 2.57
N ALA A 242 -1.63 -11.87 2.75
CA ALA A 242 -3.06 -12.04 2.52
C ALA A 242 -3.37 -12.44 1.06
N THR A 243 -2.64 -11.87 0.11
CA THR A 243 -2.78 -12.20 -1.32
C THR A 243 -2.27 -13.61 -1.61
N ALA A 244 -1.15 -14.02 -1.02
CA ALA A 244 -0.60 -15.36 -1.16
C ALA A 244 -1.58 -16.43 -0.60
N MET A 245 -2.19 -16.18 0.56
CA MET A 245 -3.25 -17.04 1.11
C MET A 245 -4.49 -17.10 0.21
N THR A 246 -4.85 -15.98 -0.40
CA THR A 246 -5.95 -15.93 -1.37
C THR A 246 -5.63 -16.73 -2.64
N ILE A 247 -4.41 -16.60 -3.17
CA ILE A 247 -3.96 -17.37 -4.34
C ILE A 247 -3.96 -18.87 -4.01
N ARG A 248 -3.44 -19.25 -2.84
CA ARG A 248 -3.43 -20.63 -2.34
C ARG A 248 -4.86 -21.17 -2.28
N SER A 249 -5.77 -20.50 -1.58
CA SER A 249 -7.16 -20.97 -1.42
C SER A 249 -7.92 -21.14 -2.74
N MET A 250 -7.65 -20.31 -3.76
CA MET A 250 -8.27 -20.45 -5.09
C MET A 250 -7.74 -21.64 -5.91
N HIS A 251 -6.52 -22.11 -5.64
CA HIS A 251 -5.88 -23.21 -6.36
C HIS A 251 -5.90 -24.56 -5.63
N LEU A 252 -6.41 -24.60 -4.39
CA LEU A 252 -6.63 -25.87 -3.68
C LEU A 252 -7.70 -26.73 -4.39
N ALA A 253 -7.45 -28.04 -4.46
CA ALA A 253 -8.24 -28.98 -5.26
C ALA A 253 -9.70 -29.13 -4.78
N VAL A 254 -9.99 -28.86 -3.51
CA VAL A 254 -11.33 -28.97 -2.92
C VAL A 254 -11.89 -27.56 -2.70
N GLY A 255 -12.99 -27.22 -3.39
CA GLY A 255 -13.72 -25.97 -3.16
C GLY A 255 -13.11 -24.68 -3.72
N GLY A 256 -11.86 -24.69 -4.21
CA GLY A 256 -11.19 -23.49 -4.74
C GLY A 256 -11.92 -22.79 -5.88
N GLU A 257 -12.51 -23.56 -6.83
CA GLU A 257 -13.32 -23.00 -7.93
C GLU A 257 -14.61 -22.35 -7.43
N ALA A 258 -15.25 -22.91 -6.39
CA ALA A 258 -16.46 -22.35 -5.79
C ALA A 258 -16.17 -21.02 -5.08
N ILE A 259 -15.09 -20.96 -4.30
CA ILE A 259 -14.61 -19.75 -3.61
C ILE A 259 -14.27 -18.66 -4.64
N ALA A 260 -13.52 -19.02 -5.69
CA ALA A 260 -13.16 -18.09 -6.75
C ALA A 260 -14.40 -17.54 -7.47
N LYS A 261 -15.38 -18.39 -7.78
CA LYS A 261 -16.64 -17.99 -8.41
C LYS A 261 -17.46 -17.05 -7.53
N MET A 262 -17.49 -17.29 -6.22
CA MET A 262 -18.14 -16.40 -5.25
C MET A 262 -17.47 -15.01 -5.25
N LYS A 263 -16.14 -14.95 -5.09
CA LYS A 263 -15.37 -13.69 -5.10
C LYS A 263 -15.55 -12.93 -6.42
N MET A 264 -15.53 -13.65 -7.55
CA MET A 264 -15.76 -13.06 -8.87
C MET A 264 -17.18 -12.51 -9.03
N ARG A 265 -18.21 -13.25 -8.59
CA ARG A 265 -19.59 -12.77 -8.63
C ARG A 265 -19.78 -11.51 -7.81
N ALA A 266 -19.25 -11.47 -6.59
CA ALA A 266 -19.32 -10.29 -5.75
C ALA A 266 -18.63 -9.08 -6.42
N LEU A 267 -17.43 -9.27 -6.99
CA LEU A 267 -16.71 -8.23 -7.71
C LEU A 267 -17.48 -7.72 -8.93
N SER A 268 -18.05 -8.61 -9.73
CA SER A 268 -18.83 -8.25 -10.92
C SER A 268 -20.14 -7.54 -10.57
N ILE A 269 -20.84 -7.97 -9.51
CA ILE A 269 -22.06 -7.29 -9.04
C ILE A 269 -21.72 -5.91 -8.51
N ALA A 270 -20.69 -5.77 -7.68
CA ALA A 270 -20.25 -4.49 -7.15
C ALA A 270 -19.83 -3.52 -8.27
N PHE A 271 -19.06 -4.01 -9.25
CA PHE A 271 -18.67 -3.22 -10.42
C PHE A 271 -19.90 -2.81 -11.26
N GLY A 272 -20.82 -3.74 -11.52
CA GLY A 272 -22.04 -3.47 -12.28
C GLY A 272 -22.95 -2.45 -11.60
N LEU A 273 -23.15 -2.57 -10.28
CA LEU A 273 -23.91 -1.61 -9.48
C LEU A 273 -23.23 -0.24 -9.42
N ALA A 274 -21.92 -0.20 -9.20
CA ALA A 274 -21.16 1.06 -9.19
C ALA A 274 -21.19 1.76 -10.55
N PHE A 275 -21.08 0.99 -11.65
CA PHE A 275 -21.20 1.50 -13.01
C PHE A 275 -22.60 2.04 -13.28
N LEU A 276 -23.64 1.26 -12.93
CA LEU A 276 -25.03 1.69 -13.08
C LEU A 276 -25.30 2.96 -12.27
N LEU A 277 -24.88 3.01 -11.01
CA LEU A 277 -25.01 4.21 -10.18
C LEU A 277 -24.31 5.40 -10.82
N ARG A 278 -23.09 5.22 -11.35
CA ARG A 278 -22.34 6.30 -11.99
C ARG A 278 -23.00 6.82 -13.26
N VAL A 279 -23.62 5.94 -14.06
CA VAL A 279 -24.35 6.35 -15.27
C VAL A 279 -25.66 7.03 -14.89
N CYS A 280 -26.46 6.40 -14.02
CA CYS A 280 -27.75 6.94 -13.56
C CYS A 280 -27.58 8.28 -12.83
N SER A 281 -26.49 8.47 -12.08
CA SER A 281 -26.27 9.71 -11.35
C SER A 281 -26.03 10.93 -12.21
N GLN A 282 -25.61 10.76 -13.47
CA GLN A 282 -25.53 11.86 -14.43
C GLN A 282 -26.92 12.41 -14.81
N TYR A 283 -27.97 11.59 -14.71
CA TYR A 283 -29.35 11.99 -14.99
C TYR A 283 -30.10 12.52 -13.76
N ALA A 284 -29.54 12.35 -12.56
CA ALA A 284 -30.14 12.78 -11.30
C ALA A 284 -29.09 13.48 -10.41
N ILE A 285 -28.53 14.56 -10.93
CA ILE A 285 -27.55 15.41 -10.25
C ILE A 285 -28.18 15.94 -8.96
N GLY A 286 -27.44 15.85 -7.85
CA GLY A 286 -27.92 16.27 -6.55
C GLY A 286 -28.72 15.20 -5.77
N ILE A 287 -29.11 14.07 -6.39
CA ILE A 287 -29.94 13.03 -5.74
C ILE A 287 -29.25 11.66 -5.67
N LEU A 288 -28.49 11.26 -6.69
CA LEU A 288 -27.86 9.92 -6.71
C LEU A 288 -26.36 9.93 -6.40
N TRP A 289 -25.74 11.10 -6.29
CA TRP A 289 -24.29 11.22 -6.07
C TRP A 289 -23.97 12.23 -4.97
N ASP A 290 -24.22 13.52 -5.23
CA ASP A 290 -23.93 14.61 -4.31
C ASP A 290 -25.19 14.99 -3.53
N TRP A 291 -25.28 14.63 -2.26
CA TRP A 291 -26.41 14.98 -1.41
C TRP A 291 -26.15 16.30 -0.70
N HIS A 292 -26.78 17.35 -1.23
CA HIS A 292 -26.82 18.69 -0.65
C HIS A 292 -28.07 18.87 0.21
N ILE A 293 -28.14 18.12 1.31
CA ILE A 293 -29.32 18.07 2.18
C ILE A 293 -29.69 19.48 2.68
N PHE A 294 -28.69 20.31 3.00
CA PHE A 294 -28.90 21.67 3.47
C PHE A 294 -29.42 22.62 2.39
N THR A 295 -29.03 22.42 1.13
CA THR A 295 -29.61 23.12 -0.02
C THR A 295 -31.10 22.82 -0.16
N TRP A 296 -31.52 21.56 0.03
CA TRP A 296 -32.95 21.21 -0.01
C TRP A 296 -33.74 21.91 1.09
N PHE A 297 -33.21 21.92 2.32
CA PHE A 297 -33.83 22.66 3.43
C PHE A 297 -33.90 24.16 3.19
N PHE A 298 -32.90 24.75 2.52
CA PHE A 298 -32.93 26.16 2.15
C PHE A 298 -34.03 26.48 1.13
N ILE A 299 -34.21 25.62 0.12
CA ILE A 299 -35.28 25.75 -0.88
C ILE A 299 -36.65 25.57 -0.23
N TRP A 300 -36.83 24.55 0.61
CA TRP A 300 -38.09 24.31 1.34
C TRP A 300 -38.42 25.42 2.33
N GLY A 301 -37.40 26.11 2.85
CA GLY A 301 -37.52 27.30 3.69
C GLY A 301 -37.70 28.61 2.92
N HIS A 302 -38.11 28.56 1.65
CA HIS A 302 -38.30 29.73 0.77
C HIS A 302 -37.06 30.66 0.69
N TYR A 303 -35.85 30.09 0.62
CA TYR A 303 -34.59 30.82 0.46
C TYR A 303 -34.26 31.80 1.61
N ASN A 304 -34.79 31.57 2.81
CA ASN A 304 -34.56 32.44 3.98
C ASN A 304 -34.25 31.63 5.25
N ASN A 305 -33.24 30.76 5.19
CA ASN A 305 -32.85 29.92 6.33
C ASN A 305 -31.31 29.81 6.48
N ALA A 306 -30.85 29.55 7.71
CA ALA A 306 -29.44 29.37 8.05
C ALA A 306 -28.79 28.12 7.45
N ALA A 307 -29.57 27.22 6.82
CA ALA A 307 -29.06 26.03 6.13
C ALA A 307 -28.03 26.38 5.05
N LEU A 308 -28.16 27.55 4.40
CA LEU A 308 -27.18 28.04 3.43
C LEU A 308 -25.79 28.25 4.04
N ALA A 309 -25.69 28.58 5.33
CA ALA A 309 -24.41 28.75 6.00
C ALA A 309 -23.63 27.43 6.08
N VAL A 310 -24.32 26.30 6.30
CA VAL A 310 -23.70 24.96 6.33
C VAL A 310 -23.22 24.56 4.94
N GLU A 311 -24.02 24.87 3.92
CA GLU A 311 -23.67 24.67 2.51
C GLU A 311 -22.45 25.51 2.07
N ASN A 312 -22.34 26.76 2.54
CA ASN A 312 -21.19 27.63 2.26
C ASN A 312 -19.85 27.03 2.75
N TRP A 313 -19.89 26.22 3.81
CA TRP A 313 -18.74 25.49 4.33
C TRP A 313 -18.47 24.16 3.61
N GLY A 314 -19.32 23.77 2.65
CA GLY A 314 -19.15 22.58 1.82
C GLY A 314 -19.52 21.28 2.52
N TRP A 315 -20.37 21.31 3.55
CA TRP A 315 -20.86 20.10 4.20
C TRP A 315 -21.91 19.41 3.31
N MET A 316 -21.48 18.38 2.61
CA MET A 316 -22.29 17.54 1.72
C MET A 316 -21.95 16.06 1.91
N ILE A 317 -22.87 15.18 1.55
CA ILE A 317 -22.64 13.73 1.57
C ILE A 317 -22.42 13.27 0.13
N GLU A 318 -21.26 12.67 -0.16
CA GLU A 318 -20.96 12.13 -1.48
C GLU A 318 -21.14 10.60 -1.50
N TRP A 319 -22.13 10.09 -2.22
CA TRP A 319 -22.40 8.66 -2.39
C TRP A 319 -21.50 8.03 -3.46
N THR A 320 -20.21 7.98 -3.17
CA THR A 320 -19.22 7.40 -4.09
C THR A 320 -18.96 5.95 -3.70
N PRO A 321 -19.25 4.97 -4.59
CA PRO A 321 -18.93 3.56 -4.34
C PRO A 321 -17.44 3.35 -4.04
N ALA A 322 -16.58 4.15 -4.65
CA ALA A 322 -15.15 4.13 -4.39
C ALA A 322 -14.89 4.40 -2.90
N PHE A 323 -15.36 5.52 -2.35
CA PHE A 323 -15.15 5.87 -0.94
C PHE A 323 -15.82 4.91 0.04
N ILE A 324 -16.97 4.34 -0.31
CA ILE A 324 -17.59 3.28 0.49
C ILE A 324 -16.64 2.08 0.53
N GLY A 325 -16.12 1.64 -0.62
CA GLY A 325 -15.13 0.57 -0.70
C GLY A 325 -13.84 0.90 0.06
N VAL A 326 -13.34 2.14 -0.02
CA VAL A 326 -12.20 2.59 0.78
C VAL A 326 -12.50 2.49 2.28
N GLY A 327 -13.68 2.94 2.72
CA GLY A 327 -14.09 2.87 4.12
C GLY A 327 -14.21 1.45 4.65
N MET A 328 -14.52 0.47 3.79
CA MET A 328 -14.51 -0.96 4.16
C MET A 328 -13.10 -1.52 4.36
N LEU A 329 -12.09 -0.92 3.72
CA LEU A 329 -10.68 -1.33 3.82
C LEU A 329 -9.92 -0.57 4.91
N VAL A 330 -10.34 0.65 5.22
CA VAL A 330 -9.68 1.52 6.20
C VAL A 330 -10.31 1.32 7.58
N GLY A 331 -9.47 1.09 8.59
CA GLY A 331 -9.93 0.93 9.97
C GLY A 331 -10.68 2.16 10.51
N LEU A 332 -11.64 1.91 11.39
CA LEU A 332 -12.54 2.95 11.95
C LEU A 332 -11.77 4.11 12.61
N ASN A 333 -10.65 3.81 13.30
CA ASN A 333 -9.83 4.83 13.96
C ASN A 333 -9.28 5.88 12.97
N THR A 334 -8.85 5.43 11.79
CA THR A 334 -8.35 6.31 10.74
C THR A 334 -9.49 7.15 10.15
N ALA A 335 -10.65 6.52 9.89
CA ALA A 335 -11.83 7.21 9.37
C ALA A 335 -12.34 8.30 10.34
N ILE A 336 -12.42 8.00 11.64
CA ILE A 336 -12.80 8.96 12.68
C ILE A 336 -11.79 10.10 12.76
N SER A 337 -10.49 9.81 12.62
CA SER A 337 -9.46 10.85 12.62
C SER A 337 -9.61 11.82 11.43
N PHE A 338 -9.94 11.32 10.23
CA PHE A 338 -10.23 12.17 9.08
C PHE A 338 -11.50 13.00 9.28
N PHE A 339 -12.55 12.39 9.81
CA PHE A 339 -13.79 13.10 10.12
C PHE A 339 -13.55 14.19 11.18
N GLY A 340 -12.85 13.87 12.27
CA GLY A 340 -12.46 14.81 13.31
C GLY A 340 -11.58 15.95 12.78
N GLY A 341 -10.63 15.65 11.89
CA GLY A 341 -9.83 16.66 11.19
C GLY A 341 -10.67 17.59 10.31
N SER A 342 -11.70 17.04 9.64
CA SER A 342 -12.62 17.80 8.80
C SER A 342 -13.51 18.72 9.65
N VAL A 343 -14.03 18.23 10.77
CA VAL A 343 -14.78 19.04 11.76
C VAL A 343 -13.91 20.13 12.35
N LEU A 344 -12.66 19.81 12.74
CA LEU A 344 -11.74 20.80 13.29
C LEU A 344 -11.41 21.89 12.28
N ALA A 345 -11.06 21.51 11.04
CA ALA A 345 -10.66 22.46 10.00
C ALA A 345 -11.84 23.30 9.50
N TRP A 346 -12.96 22.67 9.12
CA TRP A 346 -14.07 23.31 8.42
C TRP A 346 -15.27 23.65 9.31
N GLY A 347 -15.39 23.00 10.47
CA GLY A 347 -16.45 23.28 11.45
C GLY A 347 -16.04 24.25 12.56
N ILE A 348 -14.74 24.34 12.88
CA ILE A 348 -14.25 25.16 14.00
C ILE A 348 -13.29 26.25 13.53
N ILE A 349 -12.12 25.88 12.98
CA ILE A 349 -11.06 26.84 12.64
C ILE A 349 -11.51 27.76 11.50
N GLY A 350 -12.05 27.21 10.42
CA GLY A 350 -12.55 27.98 9.28
C GLY A 350 -13.53 29.08 9.69
N PRO A 351 -14.67 28.74 10.34
CA PRO A 351 -15.64 29.73 10.83
C PRO A 351 -15.02 30.77 11.77
N ALA A 352 -14.12 30.35 12.67
CA ALA A 352 -13.42 31.28 13.56
C ALA A 352 -12.56 32.29 12.79
N LEU A 353 -11.88 31.87 11.71
CA LEU A 353 -11.06 32.77 10.89
C LEU A 353 -11.92 33.82 10.17
N VAL A 354 -13.08 33.42 9.66
CA VAL A 354 -14.01 34.34 8.98
C VAL A 354 -14.62 35.32 9.98
N HIS A 355 -15.05 34.84 11.16
CA HIS A 355 -15.57 35.69 12.22
C HIS A 355 -14.55 36.74 12.70
N ASN A 356 -13.27 36.39 12.75
CA ASN A 356 -12.19 37.31 13.14
C ASN A 356 -11.64 38.16 11.98
N ASN A 357 -12.25 38.14 10.79
CA ASN A 357 -11.81 38.87 9.60
C ASN A 357 -10.35 38.55 9.18
N VAL A 358 -9.88 37.33 9.46
CA VAL A 358 -8.55 36.85 9.06
C VAL A 358 -8.61 36.20 7.68
N ALA A 359 -9.75 35.60 7.32
CA ALA A 359 -9.97 34.93 6.05
C ALA A 359 -11.34 35.27 5.45
N PHE A 360 -11.44 35.24 4.12
CA PHE A 360 -12.62 35.71 3.39
C PHE A 360 -13.09 34.69 2.35
N GLY A 361 -14.41 34.59 2.20
CA GLY A 361 -15.03 33.74 1.18
C GLY A 361 -15.19 34.45 -0.15
N SER A 362 -15.35 33.67 -1.22
CA SER A 362 -15.68 34.18 -2.57
C SER A 362 -17.15 33.91 -2.88
N GLN A 363 -17.91 34.96 -3.21
CA GLN A 363 -19.33 34.81 -3.58
C GLN A 363 -19.47 34.11 -4.93
N LEU A 364 -20.30 33.06 -5.00
CA LEU A 364 -20.45 32.23 -6.20
C LEU A 364 -21.52 32.76 -7.15
N ALA A 365 -22.62 33.28 -6.62
CA ALA A 365 -23.77 33.74 -7.40
C ALA A 365 -24.17 35.18 -7.00
N PRO A 366 -23.34 36.19 -7.31
CA PRO A 366 -23.59 37.57 -6.88
C PRO A 366 -24.79 38.24 -7.58
N HIS A 367 -25.23 37.70 -8.72
CA HIS A 367 -26.30 38.28 -9.55
C HIS A 367 -27.64 37.54 -9.41
N ASP A 368 -27.69 36.44 -8.66
CA ASP A 368 -28.93 35.70 -8.43
C ASP A 368 -29.55 36.13 -7.08
N PRO A 369 -30.78 36.67 -7.06
CA PRO A 369 -31.45 37.08 -5.83
C PRO A 369 -31.58 35.93 -4.82
N HIS A 370 -31.82 34.71 -5.29
CA HIS A 370 -32.06 33.54 -4.43
C HIS A 370 -30.77 32.96 -3.84
N TRP A 371 -29.63 33.15 -4.52
CA TRP A 371 -28.34 32.57 -4.14
C TRP A 371 -27.28 33.62 -3.79
N SER A 372 -27.71 34.87 -3.59
CA SER A 372 -26.85 35.98 -3.20
C SER A 372 -26.02 35.69 -1.93
N GLY A 373 -26.52 34.87 -1.00
CA GLY A 373 -25.79 34.45 0.19
C GLY A 373 -24.78 33.30 0.00
N LEU A 374 -24.69 32.72 -1.21
CA LEU A 374 -23.84 31.56 -1.49
C LEU A 374 -22.37 31.96 -1.64
N VAL A 375 -21.55 31.52 -0.70
CA VAL A 375 -20.14 31.87 -0.57
C VAL A 375 -19.32 30.60 -0.47
N SER A 376 -18.25 30.49 -1.26
CA SER A 376 -17.26 29.41 -1.12
C SER A 376 -16.07 29.87 -0.29
N PHE A 377 -15.80 29.13 0.78
CA PHE A 377 -14.60 29.27 1.60
C PHE A 377 -13.43 28.37 1.13
N ALA A 378 -13.67 27.55 0.10
CA ALA A 378 -12.73 26.54 -0.41
C ALA A 378 -11.91 26.99 -1.65
N SER A 379 -11.97 28.27 -2.01
CA SER A 379 -11.32 28.81 -3.21
C SER A 379 -9.80 28.89 -3.10
N LEU A 380 -9.07 28.44 -4.13
CA LEU A 380 -7.63 28.66 -4.32
C LEU A 380 -7.34 29.58 -5.52
N GLY A 381 -8.30 30.42 -5.90
CA GLY A 381 -8.11 31.38 -6.98
C GLY A 381 -7.03 32.42 -6.66
N THR A 382 -6.54 33.12 -7.69
CA THR A 382 -5.46 34.13 -7.56
C THR A 382 -5.81 35.29 -6.63
N LYS A 383 -7.10 35.58 -6.43
CA LYS A 383 -7.57 36.58 -5.46
C LYS A 383 -7.52 36.04 -4.02
N ALA A 384 -7.92 34.78 -3.84
CA ALA A 384 -8.05 34.09 -2.56
C ALA A 384 -6.72 33.59 -1.97
N THR A 385 -5.62 33.69 -2.73
CA THR A 385 -4.27 33.27 -2.34
C THR A 385 -3.35 34.45 -2.01
N LYS A 386 -3.90 35.68 -1.99
CA LYS A 386 -3.17 36.89 -1.59
C LYS A 386 -3.17 37.05 -0.08
N LYS A 387 -2.11 37.69 0.43
CA LYS A 387 -1.97 38.02 1.85
C LYS A 387 -3.13 38.89 2.37
N ASP A 388 -3.67 39.76 1.53
CA ASP A 388 -4.67 40.74 1.94
C ASP A 388 -6.08 40.14 2.07
N THR A 389 -6.39 39.09 1.31
CA THR A 389 -7.72 38.46 1.29
C THR A 389 -7.61 36.93 1.17
N PRO A 390 -6.98 36.24 2.14
CA PRO A 390 -6.79 34.80 2.05
C PRO A 390 -8.12 34.06 2.24
N SER A 391 -8.35 32.97 1.50
CA SER A 391 -9.46 32.07 1.82
C SER A 391 -9.15 31.22 3.05
N PRO A 392 -10.19 30.74 3.76
CA PRO A 392 -10.00 29.76 4.83
C PRO A 392 -9.19 28.54 4.39
N ARG A 393 -9.44 28.02 3.18
CA ARG A 393 -8.64 26.92 2.62
C ARG A 393 -7.15 27.25 2.47
N TYR A 394 -6.84 28.42 1.89
CA TYR A 394 -5.46 28.84 1.71
C TYR A 394 -4.76 29.05 3.06
N TRP A 395 -5.46 29.61 4.04
CA TRP A 395 -4.94 29.77 5.39
C TRP A 395 -4.67 28.42 6.05
N LEU A 396 -5.65 27.51 6.04
CA LEU A 396 -5.57 26.16 6.62
C LEU A 396 -4.48 25.28 5.98
N LEU A 397 -4.10 25.59 4.73
CA LEU A 397 -3.02 24.90 4.04
C LEU A 397 -1.68 25.04 4.79
N TRP A 398 -1.38 26.19 5.39
CA TRP A 398 -0.11 26.42 6.08
C TRP A 398 0.11 25.56 7.33
N PRO A 399 -0.78 25.57 8.35
CA PRO A 399 -0.65 24.66 9.48
C PRO A 399 -0.76 23.19 9.04
N GLY A 400 -1.59 22.88 8.04
CA GLY A 400 -1.67 21.55 7.45
C GLY A 400 -0.32 21.08 6.89
N VAL A 401 0.32 21.88 6.03
CA VAL A 401 1.64 21.58 5.45
C VAL A 401 2.71 21.49 6.53
N LEU A 402 2.70 22.39 7.53
CA LEU A 402 3.63 22.33 8.66
C LEU A 402 3.47 21.02 9.45
N CYS A 403 2.24 20.65 9.81
CA CYS A 403 1.95 19.38 10.46
C CYS A 403 2.41 18.20 9.61
N MET A 404 2.15 18.21 8.30
CA MET A 404 2.63 17.13 7.43
C MET A 404 4.17 17.07 7.35
N ILE A 405 4.88 18.20 7.40
CA ILE A 405 6.35 18.21 7.46
C ILE A 405 6.82 17.64 8.80
N ALA A 406 6.24 18.12 9.91
CA ALA A 406 6.56 17.64 11.24
C ALA A 406 6.34 16.12 11.36
N VAL A 407 5.19 15.61 10.92
CA VAL A 407 4.88 14.18 10.89
C VAL A 407 5.91 13.41 10.07
N SER A 408 6.24 13.85 8.85
CA SER A 408 7.25 13.17 8.03
C SER A 408 8.62 13.07 8.72
N PHE A 409 9.04 14.11 9.44
CA PHE A 409 10.28 14.08 10.21
C PHE A 409 10.18 13.25 11.49
N THR A 410 9.05 13.30 12.18
CA THR A 410 8.79 12.48 13.36
C THR A 410 8.77 10.99 12.98
N GLU A 411 8.12 10.62 11.88
CA GLU A 411 8.13 9.24 11.35
C GLU A 411 9.56 8.78 11.07
N LEU A 412 10.35 9.58 10.34
CA LEU A 412 11.75 9.27 10.05
C LEU A 412 12.59 9.15 11.34
N ALA A 413 12.37 10.03 12.31
CA ALA A 413 13.08 10.02 13.58
C ALA A 413 12.70 8.79 14.44
N LEU A 414 11.43 8.41 14.48
CA LEU A 414 10.95 7.23 15.22
C LEU A 414 11.47 5.92 14.60
N GLN A 415 11.80 5.93 13.31
CA GLN A 415 12.43 4.82 12.61
C GLN A 415 13.94 4.66 12.91
N TYR A 416 14.51 5.39 13.88
CA TYR A 416 15.94 5.30 14.23
C TYR A 416 16.41 3.86 14.51
N LYS A 417 15.59 3.03 15.18
CA LYS A 417 15.92 1.62 15.45
C LYS A 417 16.08 0.85 14.15
N VAL A 418 15.17 1.08 13.22
CA VAL A 418 15.19 0.47 11.89
C VAL A 418 16.44 0.89 11.13
N ILE A 419 16.71 2.19 11.07
CA ILE A 419 17.89 2.73 10.41
C ILE A 419 19.15 2.10 11.02
N PHE A 420 19.19 1.93 12.34
CA PHE A 420 20.27 1.24 13.03
C PHE A 420 20.37 -0.25 12.64
N PHE A 421 19.26 -1.00 12.59
CA PHE A 421 19.26 -2.39 12.14
C PHE A 421 19.70 -2.54 10.69
N VAL A 422 19.21 -1.68 9.79
CA VAL A 422 19.61 -1.64 8.39
C VAL A 422 21.09 -1.33 8.27
N PHE A 423 21.59 -0.31 8.98
CA PHE A 423 23.01 0.03 8.99
C PHE A 423 23.86 -1.14 9.52
N ARG A 424 23.43 -1.79 10.60
CA ARG A 424 24.09 -2.98 11.15
C ARG A 424 24.08 -4.14 10.17
N ALA A 425 22.99 -4.38 9.46
CA ALA A 425 22.89 -5.44 8.46
C ALA A 425 23.71 -5.15 7.20
N VAL A 426 23.72 -3.90 6.72
CA VAL A 426 24.60 -3.44 5.62
C VAL A 426 26.08 -3.55 6.04
N PHE A 427 26.41 -3.17 7.27
CA PHE A 427 27.76 -3.31 7.83
C PHE A 427 28.19 -4.78 7.89
N ARG A 428 27.35 -5.66 8.45
CA ARG A 428 27.56 -7.13 8.46
C ARG A 428 27.77 -7.68 7.05
N GLY A 429 26.89 -7.32 6.11
CA GLY A 429 26.98 -7.74 4.71
C GLY A 429 28.25 -7.25 4.02
N SER A 430 28.66 -6.02 4.28
CA SER A 430 29.91 -5.44 3.77
C SER A 430 31.13 -6.14 4.34
N CYS A 431 31.15 -6.41 5.66
CA CYS A 431 32.20 -7.19 6.31
C CYS A 431 32.29 -8.61 5.73
N LYS A 432 31.16 -9.27 5.48
CA LYS A 432 31.13 -10.59 4.82
C LYS A 432 31.67 -10.55 3.39
N GLY A 433 31.31 -9.53 2.62
CA GLY A 433 31.81 -9.32 1.25
C GLY A 433 33.32 -9.06 1.22
N LEU A 434 33.81 -8.17 2.08
CA LEU A 434 35.24 -7.93 2.26
C LEU A 434 35.96 -9.19 2.75
N ALA A 435 35.40 -9.95 3.69
CA ALA A 435 36.00 -11.18 4.18
C ALA A 435 36.15 -12.22 3.05
N ALA A 436 35.13 -12.35 2.19
CA ALA A 436 35.18 -13.20 1.01
C ALA A 436 36.24 -12.74 -0.01
N LEU A 437 36.37 -11.42 -0.22
CA LEU A 437 37.43 -10.82 -1.06
C LEU A 437 38.83 -11.08 -0.51
N TYR A 438 39.02 -10.88 0.80
CA TYR A 438 40.28 -11.18 1.48
C TYR A 438 40.62 -12.67 1.36
N LYS A 439 39.63 -13.56 1.56
CA LYS A 439 39.78 -15.00 1.39
C LYS A 439 40.13 -15.38 -0.04
N ALA A 440 39.52 -14.76 -1.04
CA ALA A 440 39.85 -14.93 -2.46
C ALA A 440 41.26 -14.41 -2.80
N ALA A 441 41.72 -13.37 -2.10
CA ALA A 441 43.08 -12.84 -2.19
C ALA A 441 44.10 -13.59 -1.31
N GLY A 442 43.73 -14.74 -0.72
CA GLY A 442 44.61 -15.59 0.10
C GLY A 442 44.94 -15.05 1.49
N LYS A 443 44.28 -13.98 1.96
CA LYS A 443 44.48 -13.40 3.29
C LYS A 443 43.28 -13.72 4.19
N HIS A 444 43.53 -14.18 5.40
CA HIS A 444 42.47 -14.53 6.35
C HIS A 444 42.38 -13.48 7.46
N ASN A 445 41.20 -12.87 7.64
CA ASN A 445 40.96 -11.89 8.70
C ASN A 445 39.79 -12.33 9.57
N LYS A 446 40.11 -13.02 10.68
CA LYS A 446 39.12 -13.58 11.63
C LYS A 446 38.16 -12.53 12.18
N LYS A 447 38.61 -11.29 12.44
CA LYS A 447 37.74 -10.21 12.92
C LYS A 447 36.66 -9.83 11.92
N LEU A 448 36.99 -9.85 10.62
CA LEU A 448 36.02 -9.50 9.57
C LEU A 448 34.98 -10.61 9.36
N GLU A 449 35.40 -11.87 9.51
CA GLU A 449 34.50 -13.02 9.44
C GLU A 449 33.55 -13.08 10.64
N GLU A 450 34.04 -12.74 11.83
CA GLU A 450 33.23 -12.70 13.06
C GLU A 450 32.24 -11.52 13.03
N MET A 451 32.67 -10.34 12.59
CA MET A 451 31.78 -9.17 12.41
C MET A 451 30.74 -9.35 11.30
N GLY A 452 30.98 -10.24 10.34
CA GLY A 452 30.05 -10.58 9.25
C GLY A 452 29.21 -11.84 9.49
N ARG A 453 29.36 -12.50 10.66
CA ARG A 453 28.64 -13.73 10.97
C ARG A 453 27.18 -13.44 11.29
N GLN A 454 26.29 -14.23 10.70
CA GLN A 454 24.84 -14.16 10.91
C GLN A 454 24.37 -15.54 11.36
N GLU A 455 23.51 -15.60 12.37
CA GLU A 455 22.95 -16.86 12.86
C GLU A 455 21.96 -17.42 11.84
N ASN A 456 21.98 -18.74 11.65
CA ASN A 456 21.09 -19.41 10.69
C ASN A 456 19.60 -19.31 11.11
N SER A 457 19.32 -19.15 12.41
CA SER A 457 17.96 -18.96 12.94
C SER A 457 17.30 -17.67 12.45
N ASP A 458 18.09 -16.65 12.08
CA ASP A 458 17.57 -15.36 11.64
C ASP A 458 17.33 -15.29 10.13
N MET A 459 17.86 -16.27 9.38
CA MET A 459 17.73 -16.33 7.93
C MET A 459 16.47 -17.12 7.54
N VAL A 460 15.75 -16.59 6.56
CA VAL A 460 14.66 -17.32 5.90
C VAL A 460 15.26 -18.20 4.81
N GLU A 461 14.81 -19.46 4.73
CA GLU A 461 15.25 -20.37 3.66
C GLU A 461 14.69 -19.90 2.30
N ASP A 462 15.57 -19.75 1.30
CA ASP A 462 15.11 -19.45 -0.06
C ASP A 462 14.53 -20.72 -0.68
N SER A 463 13.25 -20.68 -1.03
CA SER A 463 12.55 -21.83 -1.63
C SER A 463 12.98 -22.11 -3.07
N ALA A 464 13.64 -21.14 -3.72
CA ALA A 464 14.13 -21.27 -5.08
C ALA A 464 15.45 -22.04 -5.13
N ALA A 465 15.60 -22.93 -6.11
CA ALA A 465 16.84 -23.64 -6.32
C ALA A 465 17.96 -22.67 -6.76
N ALA A 466 19.23 -23.01 -6.50
CA ALA A 466 20.36 -22.10 -6.74
C ALA A 466 20.51 -21.68 -8.22
N ASP A 467 20.02 -22.51 -9.16
CA ASP A 467 19.98 -22.25 -10.60
C ASP A 467 18.83 -21.32 -11.03
N GLU A 468 17.77 -21.23 -10.22
CA GLU A 468 16.61 -20.34 -10.43
C GLU A 468 16.85 -18.92 -9.88
N LEU A 469 17.91 -18.72 -9.10
CA LEU A 469 18.26 -17.41 -8.53
C LEU A 469 18.74 -16.43 -9.59
N VAL A 470 18.29 -15.18 -9.47
CA VAL A 470 18.71 -14.09 -10.36
C VAL A 470 20.18 -13.75 -10.11
N LYS A 471 21.01 -13.97 -11.13
CA LYS A 471 22.46 -13.77 -11.07
C LYS A 471 22.81 -12.29 -11.21
N VAL A 472 23.94 -11.88 -10.61
CA VAL A 472 24.38 -10.46 -10.62
C VAL A 472 24.50 -9.89 -12.04
N TRP A 473 24.99 -10.69 -12.99
CA TRP A 473 25.13 -10.25 -14.39
C TRP A 473 23.79 -9.94 -15.07
N MET A 474 22.67 -10.48 -14.58
CA MET A 474 21.34 -10.27 -15.17
C MET A 474 20.77 -8.88 -14.85
N TRP A 475 21.17 -8.25 -13.75
CA TRP A 475 20.59 -6.99 -13.29
C TRP A 475 21.62 -5.86 -13.14
N ALA A 476 22.87 -6.15 -12.76
CA ALA A 476 23.87 -5.11 -12.48
C ALA A 476 24.23 -4.24 -13.71
N PRO A 477 24.42 -4.81 -14.93
CA PRO A 477 24.62 -3.99 -16.12
C PRO A 477 23.40 -3.11 -16.44
N GLY A 478 22.20 -3.66 -16.27
CA GLY A 478 20.94 -2.92 -16.46
C GLY A 478 20.81 -1.74 -15.50
N LEU A 479 21.18 -1.93 -14.23
CA LEU A 479 21.20 -0.85 -13.25
C LEU A 479 22.14 0.29 -13.65
N ILE A 480 23.36 -0.03 -14.09
CA ILE A 480 24.33 0.98 -14.54
C ILE A 480 23.79 1.76 -15.75
N VAL A 481 23.27 1.04 -16.75
CA VAL A 481 22.67 1.66 -17.94
C VAL A 481 21.52 2.58 -17.56
N VAL A 482 20.64 2.14 -16.65
CA VAL A 482 19.50 2.95 -16.23
C VAL A 482 19.93 4.18 -15.44
N ILE A 483 20.95 4.10 -14.58
CA ILE A 483 21.49 5.29 -13.89
C ILE A 483 22.01 6.33 -14.91
N ILE A 484 22.69 5.87 -15.97
CA ILE A 484 23.13 6.75 -17.06
C ILE A 484 21.90 7.35 -17.77
N CYS A 485 20.90 6.54 -18.10
CA CYS A 485 19.65 7.01 -18.71
C CYS A 485 18.93 8.03 -17.83
N VAL A 486 18.88 7.85 -16.51
CA VAL A 486 18.31 8.84 -15.57
C VAL A 486 19.08 10.16 -15.70
N CYS A 487 20.41 10.14 -15.69
CA CYS A 487 21.21 11.36 -15.85
C CYS A 487 20.96 12.04 -17.20
N VAL A 488 20.84 11.27 -18.29
CA VAL A 488 20.56 11.80 -19.63
C VAL A 488 19.16 12.39 -19.72
N VAL A 489 18.12 11.68 -19.29
CA VAL A 489 16.74 12.17 -19.32
C VAL A 489 16.60 13.43 -18.46
N MET A 490 17.15 13.41 -17.25
CA MET A 490 17.07 14.54 -16.32
C MET A 490 17.89 15.74 -16.81
N GLY A 491 19.05 15.52 -17.41
CA GLY A 491 19.87 16.57 -17.99
C GLY A 491 19.26 17.19 -19.25
N VAL A 492 18.83 16.37 -20.21
CA VAL A 492 18.36 16.84 -21.52
C VAL A 492 16.95 17.43 -21.43
N GLN A 493 16.02 16.78 -20.73
CA GLN A 493 14.63 17.19 -20.74
C GLN A 493 14.27 18.19 -19.64
N TYR A 494 14.97 18.11 -18.50
CA TYR A 494 14.65 18.89 -17.30
C TYR A 494 15.79 19.82 -16.86
N GLN A 495 16.91 19.83 -17.59
CA GLN A 495 18.10 20.65 -17.32
C GLN A 495 18.69 20.40 -15.91
N MET A 496 18.55 19.18 -15.38
CA MET A 496 19.14 18.81 -14.10
C MET A 496 20.62 18.52 -14.25
N PRO A 497 21.51 19.15 -13.46
CA PRO A 497 22.92 18.79 -13.46
C PRO A 497 23.13 17.33 -13.04
N ILE A 498 24.12 16.65 -13.64
CA ILE A 498 24.41 15.23 -13.40
C ILE A 498 24.61 14.93 -11.92
N GLY A 499 25.31 15.80 -11.18
CA GLY A 499 25.51 15.63 -9.74
C GLY A 499 24.20 15.59 -8.95
N MET A 500 23.21 16.40 -9.34
CA MET A 500 21.89 16.40 -8.71
C MET A 500 21.08 15.16 -9.07
N SER A 501 21.18 14.69 -10.32
CA SER A 501 20.54 13.43 -10.75
C SER A 501 21.10 12.23 -9.99
N LEU A 502 22.43 12.14 -9.85
CA LEU A 502 23.09 11.10 -9.06
C LEU A 502 22.71 11.18 -7.58
N LEU A 503 22.61 12.39 -7.01
CA LEU A 503 22.12 12.59 -5.65
C LEU A 503 20.68 12.10 -5.49
N SER A 504 19.80 12.37 -6.46
CA SER A 504 18.41 11.90 -6.43
C SER A 504 18.32 10.38 -6.52
N VAL A 505 19.13 9.75 -7.37
CA VAL A 505 19.25 8.29 -7.45
C VAL A 505 19.74 7.68 -6.14
N PHE A 506 20.75 8.30 -5.51
CA PHE A 506 21.23 7.88 -4.20
C PHE A 506 20.16 8.02 -3.10
N LEU A 507 19.39 9.11 -3.09
CA LEU A 507 18.30 9.30 -2.15
C LEU A 507 17.16 8.31 -2.40
N ALA A 508 16.83 8.01 -3.66
CA ALA A 508 15.87 6.97 -4.02
C ALA A 508 16.32 5.60 -3.48
N PHE A 509 17.61 5.28 -3.63
CA PHE A 509 18.21 4.08 -3.03
C PHE A 509 18.06 4.06 -1.51
N PHE A 510 18.40 5.16 -0.83
CA PHE A 510 18.36 5.22 0.62
C PHE A 510 16.92 5.08 1.17
N PHE A 511 15.96 5.79 0.56
CA PHE A 511 14.58 5.77 1.01
C PHE A 511 13.82 4.49 0.65
N SER A 512 14.27 3.70 -0.33
CA SER A 512 13.66 2.40 -0.61
C SER A 512 13.84 1.41 0.54
N PHE A 513 14.97 1.47 1.28
CA PHE A 513 15.18 0.62 2.45
C PHE A 513 14.14 0.91 3.53
N LEU A 514 13.88 2.19 3.76
CA LEU A 514 12.85 2.64 4.70
C LEU A 514 11.46 2.23 4.22
N ALA A 515 11.20 2.39 2.91
CA ALA A 515 9.90 2.10 2.34
C ALA A 515 9.55 0.60 2.37
N ILE A 516 10.50 -0.28 2.02
CA ILE A 516 10.33 -1.74 2.07
C ILE A 516 10.08 -2.19 3.51
N GLN A 517 10.81 -1.61 4.46
CA GLN A 517 10.67 -1.98 5.86
C GLN A 517 9.32 -1.55 6.44
N CYS A 518 8.88 -0.32 6.16
CA CYS A 518 7.56 0.15 6.57
C CYS A 518 6.46 -0.68 5.91
N SER A 519 6.56 -0.92 4.60
CA SER A 519 5.60 -1.77 3.88
C SER A 519 5.60 -3.21 4.42
N GLY A 520 6.74 -3.74 4.86
CA GLY A 520 6.85 -5.08 5.42
C GLY A 520 6.21 -5.23 6.80
N VAL A 521 6.16 -4.16 7.60
CA VAL A 521 5.58 -4.19 8.96
C VAL A 521 4.13 -3.72 8.97
N THR A 522 3.83 -2.62 8.29
CA THR A 522 2.54 -1.92 8.39
C THR A 522 1.73 -1.91 7.11
N ASP A 523 2.28 -2.45 6.00
CA ASP A 523 1.65 -2.43 4.68
C ASP A 523 1.47 -1.03 4.07
N ILE A 524 2.14 -0.02 4.65
CA ILE A 524 2.10 1.38 4.21
C ILE A 524 3.50 1.79 3.75
N THR A 525 3.59 2.29 2.52
CA THR A 525 4.81 2.89 1.98
C THR A 525 4.85 4.40 2.31
N PRO A 526 5.86 4.89 3.06
CA PRO A 526 5.97 6.29 3.48
C PRO A 526 6.51 7.19 2.34
N LEU A 527 5.85 7.16 1.17
CA LEU A 527 6.28 7.87 -0.03
C LEU A 527 6.35 9.38 0.18
N THR A 528 5.41 9.93 0.94
CA THR A 528 5.38 11.36 1.28
C THR A 528 6.58 11.77 2.13
N ALA A 529 6.96 10.97 3.12
CA ALA A 529 8.11 11.25 3.97
C ALA A 529 9.41 11.16 3.17
N ALA A 530 9.56 10.11 2.35
CA ALA A 530 10.70 9.93 1.46
C ALA A 530 10.86 11.10 0.47
N SER A 531 9.77 11.49 -0.21
CA SER A 531 9.77 12.59 -1.18
C SER A 531 10.14 13.92 -0.53
N LYS A 532 9.55 14.25 0.62
CA LYS A 532 9.84 15.52 1.34
C LYS A 532 11.26 15.57 1.91
N ALA A 533 11.72 14.48 2.51
CA ALA A 533 13.08 14.39 3.01
C ALA A 533 14.09 14.53 1.87
N SER A 534 13.84 13.89 0.72
CA SER A 534 14.64 14.07 -0.49
C SER A 534 14.63 15.52 -0.98
N GLN A 535 13.47 16.18 -1.00
CA GLN A 535 13.35 17.57 -1.43
C GLN A 535 14.15 18.54 -0.53
N ILE A 536 14.26 18.25 0.77
CA ILE A 536 15.03 19.08 1.69
C ILE A 536 16.53 18.89 1.47
N VAL A 537 16.99 17.66 1.24
CA VAL A 537 18.40 17.37 0.90
C VAL A 537 18.78 18.04 -0.42
N LEU A 538 17.95 17.90 -1.46
CA LEU A 538 18.18 18.52 -2.77
C LEU A 538 18.11 20.05 -2.71
N GLY A 539 17.12 20.60 -2.00
CA GLY A 539 17.01 22.04 -1.74
C GLY A 539 18.21 22.59 -0.97
N GLY A 540 18.72 21.83 0.01
CA GLY A 540 19.95 22.16 0.74
C GLY A 540 21.20 22.13 -0.16
N ALA A 541 21.33 21.10 -1.00
CA ALA A 541 22.47 20.95 -1.93
C ALA A 541 22.51 22.03 -3.01
N THR A 542 21.35 22.60 -3.38
CA THR A 542 21.24 23.68 -4.37
C THR A 542 21.26 25.08 -3.73
N LYS A 543 21.35 25.17 -2.41
CA LYS A 543 21.39 26.44 -1.69
C LYS A 543 22.68 27.19 -2.05
N GLY A 544 22.53 28.40 -2.58
CA GLY A 544 23.67 29.22 -3.02
C GLY A 544 24.09 29.02 -4.48
N SER A 545 23.39 28.17 -5.25
CA SER A 545 23.66 28.00 -6.69
C SER A 545 23.18 29.16 -7.57
N HIS A 546 22.53 30.18 -7.00
CA HIS A 546 21.98 31.36 -7.69
C HIS A 546 21.08 31.03 -8.90
N TRP A 547 20.42 29.87 -8.89
CA TRP A 547 19.50 29.48 -9.94
C TRP A 547 18.19 30.28 -9.88
N PRO A 548 17.53 30.50 -11.04
CA PRO A 548 16.16 31.02 -11.06
C PRO A 548 15.24 30.15 -10.20
N VAL A 549 14.27 30.78 -9.52
CA VAL A 549 13.33 30.10 -8.62
C VAL A 549 12.62 28.94 -9.32
N ASP A 550 12.16 29.17 -10.56
CA ASP A 550 11.46 28.16 -11.36
C ASP A 550 12.33 26.92 -11.63
N HIS A 551 13.61 27.15 -11.94
CA HIS A 551 14.56 26.08 -12.18
C HIS A 551 14.81 25.28 -10.89
N ALA A 552 15.03 25.97 -9.76
CA ALA A 552 15.24 25.33 -8.47
C ALA A 552 14.01 24.52 -8.03
N GLN A 553 12.79 25.07 -8.19
CA GLN A 553 11.53 24.39 -7.87
C GLN A 553 11.33 23.14 -8.74
N ARG A 554 11.57 23.24 -10.05
CA ARG A 554 11.45 22.12 -10.98
C ARG A 554 12.37 20.97 -10.59
N LEU A 555 13.65 21.26 -10.34
CA LEU A 555 14.63 20.24 -9.96
C LEU A 555 14.32 19.60 -8.62
N ASN A 556 13.86 20.40 -7.66
CA ASN A 556 13.50 19.90 -6.34
C ASN A 556 12.31 18.93 -6.41
N LEU A 557 11.24 19.31 -7.10
CA LEU A 557 10.06 18.46 -7.30
C LEU A 557 10.39 17.18 -8.06
N LEU A 558 11.20 17.27 -9.13
CA LEU A 558 11.58 16.11 -9.93
C LEU A 558 12.50 15.15 -9.17
N GLY A 559 13.46 15.67 -8.38
CA GLY A 559 14.32 14.81 -7.57
C GLY A 559 13.56 14.12 -6.43
N GLY A 560 12.60 14.81 -5.79
CA GLY A 560 11.66 14.18 -4.86
C GLY A 560 10.78 13.12 -5.52
N ALA A 561 10.36 13.35 -6.77
CA ALA A 561 9.59 12.39 -7.55
C ALA A 561 10.41 11.13 -7.90
N ILE A 562 11.68 11.26 -8.28
CA ILE A 562 12.57 10.11 -8.50
C ILE A 562 12.73 9.30 -7.23
N ALA A 563 12.95 9.96 -6.09
CA ALA A 563 13.04 9.27 -4.81
C ALA A 563 11.76 8.51 -4.48
N SER A 564 10.59 9.11 -4.74
CA SER A 564 9.31 8.45 -4.56
C SER A 564 9.07 7.28 -5.53
N ILE A 565 9.52 7.37 -6.78
CA ILE A 565 9.35 6.28 -7.77
C ILE A 565 10.27 5.11 -7.43
N GLY A 566 11.53 5.38 -7.07
CA GLY A 566 12.48 4.31 -6.76
C GLY A 566 12.21 3.63 -5.41
N ALA A 567 11.55 4.32 -4.47
CA ALA A 567 11.19 3.76 -3.17
C ALA A 567 9.91 2.91 -3.19
N ASN A 568 9.05 3.10 -4.18
CA ASN A 568 7.78 2.41 -4.36
C ASN A 568 7.95 1.18 -5.25
#